data_AF-A0A399WZP6-F1
#
_entry.id   AF-A0A399WZP6-F1
#
_cell.length_a   1.000
_cell.length_b   1.000
_cell.length_c   1.000
_cell.angle_alpha   90.00
_cell.angle_beta   90.00
_cell.angle_gamma   90.00
#
_symmetry.space_group_name_H-M   'P 1'
#
loop_
_entity.id
_entity.type
_entity.pdbx_description
1 polymer ?
#
loop_
_entity_poly.entity_id
_entity_poly.type
_entity_poly.pdbx_seq_one_letter_code
_entity_poly.pdbx_strand_id
1 'polypeptide(L)'
;MRKNNDLRTGPGSQSPWRLPAVLNVVSKHIRYREPQHRLIGLKIVEATEAVEIVIDTDDEFPVGALSPVLYVGEISIPHYKWVSENRYRFIAFDFQNLREGVPIFLGWPGRPETRVETRFRYRLGAPSID
;
A
#
# COMPACT_ATOMS: atom_id res chain seq x y z
N MET A 1 30.58 3.69 31.51
CA MET A 1 31.13 2.72 30.52
C MET A 1 29.95 2.05 29.82
N ARG A 2 29.49 2.57 28.67
CA ARG A 2 28.39 1.96 27.89
C ARG A 2 29.02 1.01 26.87
N LYS A 3 28.59 -0.25 26.85
CA LYS A 3 29.04 -1.25 25.88
C LYS A 3 28.42 -0.92 24.52
N ASN A 4 29.24 -0.60 23.54
CA ASN A 4 28.85 -0.53 22.14
C ASN A 4 28.50 -1.93 21.66
N ASN A 5 27.25 -2.12 21.23
CA ASN A 5 26.78 -3.35 20.63
C ASN A 5 27.05 -3.25 19.13
N ASP A 6 28.30 -3.53 18.73
CA ASP A 6 28.69 -3.67 17.33
C ASP A 6 28.08 -4.97 16.78
N LEU A 7 26.83 -4.87 16.32
CA LEU A 7 26.26 -5.86 15.42
C LEU A 7 26.92 -5.69 14.05
N ARG A 8 27.83 -6.62 13.75
CA ARG A 8 28.48 -6.82 12.46
C ARG A 8 27.45 -6.78 11.33
N THR A 9 27.43 -5.70 10.55
CA THR A 9 26.74 -5.63 9.27
C THR A 9 27.68 -6.14 8.19
N GLY A 10 27.39 -7.33 7.66
CA GLY A 10 27.97 -7.78 6.39
C GLY A 10 27.53 -6.85 5.25
N PRO A 11 28.23 -6.86 4.11
CA PRO A 11 27.84 -6.07 2.95
C PRO A 11 26.47 -6.57 2.44
N GLY A 12 25.41 -5.79 2.66
CA GLY A 12 24.05 -6.10 2.21
C GLY A 12 22.94 -6.09 3.27
N SER A 13 23.21 -5.64 4.50
CA SER A 13 22.16 -5.45 5.52
C SER A 13 21.18 -4.33 5.15
N GLN A 14 20.24 -4.58 4.24
CA GLN A 14 19.08 -3.72 4.10
C GLN A 14 18.28 -3.74 5.41
N SER A 15 17.91 -2.56 5.91
CA SER A 15 17.06 -2.45 7.09
C SER A 15 15.78 -3.29 6.87
N PRO A 16 15.33 -4.10 7.85
CA PRO A 16 14.08 -4.86 7.73
C PRO A 16 12.83 -3.95 7.59
N TRP A 17 13.03 -2.64 7.72
CA TRP A 17 12.01 -1.60 7.57
C TRP A 17 12.12 -0.81 6.27
N ARG A 18 13.08 -1.14 5.40
CA ARG A 18 13.22 -0.47 4.09
C ARG A 18 11.99 -0.82 3.25
N LEU A 19 11.36 0.22 2.71
CA LEU A 19 10.30 0.07 1.72
C LEU A 19 10.91 0.07 0.31
N PRO A 20 10.43 -0.80 -0.59
CA PRO A 20 10.86 -0.78 -1.98
C PRO A 20 10.37 0.50 -2.67
N ALA A 21 11.07 0.91 -3.72
CA ALA A 21 10.64 2.01 -4.57
C ALA A 21 9.45 1.58 -5.43
N VAL A 22 8.45 2.45 -5.54
CA VAL A 22 7.31 2.22 -6.44
C VAL A 22 7.72 2.61 -7.87
N LEU A 23 7.65 1.66 -8.79
CA LEU A 23 8.03 1.81 -10.19
C LEU A 23 6.86 2.20 -11.09
N ASN A 24 5.65 1.77 -10.74
CA ASN A 24 4.43 2.00 -11.51
C ASN A 24 3.19 1.98 -10.60
N VAL A 25 2.14 2.71 -10.98
CA VAL A 25 0.85 2.71 -10.30
C VAL A 25 -0.27 2.72 -11.34
N VAL A 26 -1.22 1.79 -11.20
CA VAL A 26 -2.45 1.74 -12.00
C VAL A 26 -3.62 1.66 -11.04
N SER A 27 -4.61 2.54 -11.20
CA SER A 27 -5.84 2.48 -10.41
C SER A 27 -7.04 2.19 -11.30
N LYS A 28 -7.97 1.36 -10.84
CA LYS A 28 -9.22 1.06 -11.52
C LYS A 28 -10.40 1.05 -10.55
N HIS A 29 -11.54 1.54 -11.02
CA HIS A 29 -12.81 1.33 -10.35
C HIS A 29 -13.32 -0.07 -10.69
N ILE A 30 -13.70 -0.83 -9.66
CA ILE A 30 -14.28 -2.16 -9.79
C ILE A 30 -15.65 -2.23 -9.12
N ARG A 31 -16.53 -3.03 -9.70
CA ARG A 31 -17.83 -3.40 -9.13
C ARG A 31 -17.85 -4.91 -8.91
N TYR A 32 -18.17 -5.32 -7.70
CA TYR A 32 -18.30 -6.73 -7.35
C TYR A 32 -19.66 -7.27 -7.79
N ARG A 33 -19.68 -8.52 -8.28
CA ARG A 33 -20.93 -9.22 -8.60
C ARG A 33 -21.76 -9.53 -7.35
N GLU A 34 -21.06 -9.89 -6.27
CA GLU A 34 -21.64 -10.14 -4.95
C GLU A 34 -21.03 -9.17 -3.92
N PRO A 35 -21.85 -8.59 -3.03
CA PRO A 35 -21.36 -7.67 -2.02
C PRO A 35 -20.25 -8.31 -1.17
N GLN A 36 -19.17 -7.57 -0.96
CA GLN A 36 -18.05 -8.01 -0.14
C GLN A 36 -18.20 -7.47 1.27
N HIS A 37 -18.30 -8.34 2.28
CA HIS A 37 -18.23 -7.92 3.68
C HIS A 37 -16.77 -7.74 4.10
N ARG A 38 -16.44 -6.56 4.63
CA ARG A 38 -15.09 -6.21 5.05
C ARG A 38 -15.11 -5.50 6.39
N LEU A 39 -14.15 -5.82 7.25
CA LEU A 39 -13.91 -5.09 8.47
C LEU A 39 -13.07 -3.84 8.15
N ILE A 40 -13.66 -2.66 8.28
CA ILE A 40 -12.99 -1.37 8.11
C ILE A 40 -13.03 -0.66 9.47
N GLY A 41 -11.86 -0.54 10.11
CA GLY A 41 -11.78 -0.13 11.51
C GLY A 41 -12.51 -1.13 12.42
N LEU A 42 -13.59 -0.69 13.07
CA LEU A 42 -14.44 -1.51 13.95
C LEU A 42 -15.83 -1.82 13.33
N LYS A 43 -16.03 -1.52 12.05
CA LYS A 43 -17.32 -1.71 11.37
C LYS A 43 -17.21 -2.74 10.26
N ILE A 44 -18.20 -3.62 10.17
CA ILE A 44 -18.40 -4.45 8.99
C ILE A 44 -19.12 -3.58 7.95
N VAL A 45 -18.46 -3.37 6.83
CA VAL A 45 -19.00 -2.64 5.68
C VAL A 45 -19.29 -3.65 4.58
N GLU A 46 -20.48 -3.55 4.01
CA GLU A 46 -20.83 -4.21 2.78
C GLU A 46 -20.43 -3.32 1.60
N ALA A 47 -19.49 -3.80 0.79
CA ALA A 47 -18.97 -3.06 -0.36
C ALA A 47 -19.34 -3.78 -1.66
N THR A 48 -20.11 -3.10 -2.51
CA THR A 48 -20.40 -3.53 -3.89
C THR A 48 -19.44 -2.92 -4.90
N GLU A 49 -18.68 -1.90 -4.50
CA GLU A 49 -17.73 -1.17 -5.33
C GLU A 49 -16.44 -0.88 -4.55
N ALA A 50 -15.32 -0.77 -5.26
CA ALA A 50 -14.04 -0.39 -4.68
C ALA A 50 -13.11 0.19 -5.75
N VAL A 51 -12.04 0.86 -5.33
CA VAL A 51 -10.90 1.16 -6.21
C VAL A 51 -9.77 0.19 -5.91
N GLU A 52 -9.29 -0.51 -6.93
CA GLU A 52 -8.03 -1.25 -6.86
C GLU A 52 -6.90 -0.33 -7.31
N ILE A 53 -5.83 -0.27 -6.51
CA ILE A 53 -4.58 0.40 -6.86
C ILE A 53 -3.49 -0.66 -6.91
N VAL A 54 -3.07 -0.98 -8.12
CA VAL A 54 -1.99 -1.93 -8.38
C VAL A 54 -0.68 -1.15 -8.48
N ILE A 55 0.31 -1.58 -7.70
CA ILE A 55 1.66 -1.02 -7.75
C ILE A 55 2.65 -2.09 -8.20
N ASP A 56 3.65 -1.65 -8.94
CA ASP A 56 4.86 -2.41 -9.21
C ASP A 56 6.00 -1.80 -8.42
N THR A 57 6.89 -2.63 -7.91
CA THR A 57 8.00 -2.24 -7.02
C THR A 57 9.35 -2.74 -7.57
N ASP A 58 10.44 -2.15 -7.11
CA ASP A 58 11.81 -2.53 -7.55
C ASP A 58 12.38 -3.72 -6.78
N ASP A 59 11.76 -4.09 -5.67
CA ASP A 59 12.16 -5.17 -4.77
C ASP A 59 10.92 -5.65 -3.99
N GLU A 60 11.02 -6.81 -3.34
CA GLU A 60 9.93 -7.33 -2.52
C GLU A 60 9.79 -6.56 -1.21
N PHE A 61 8.59 -6.58 -0.62
CA PHE A 61 8.45 -6.16 0.78
C PHE A 61 9.23 -7.12 1.70
N PRO A 62 9.99 -6.61 2.69
CA PRO A 62 10.74 -7.46 3.60
C PRO A 62 9.85 -8.49 4.31
N VAL A 63 10.25 -9.77 4.24
CA VAL A 63 9.57 -10.86 4.95
C VAL A 63 9.69 -10.64 6.47
N GLY A 64 8.57 -10.77 7.18
CA GLY A 64 8.51 -10.59 8.64
C GLY A 64 8.35 -9.13 9.09
N ALA A 65 8.26 -8.17 8.18
CA ALA A 65 7.86 -6.81 8.49
C ALA A 65 6.33 -6.70 8.71
N LEU A 66 5.88 -5.54 9.18
CA LEU A 66 4.46 -5.20 9.22
C LEU A 66 3.88 -5.22 7.79
N SER A 67 2.57 -5.41 7.65
CA SER A 67 1.90 -5.25 6.36
C SER A 67 2.04 -3.81 5.86
N PRO A 68 2.50 -3.57 4.62
CA PRO A 68 2.63 -2.23 4.06
C PRO A 68 1.25 -1.55 3.93
N VAL A 69 1.26 -0.23 3.98
CA VAL A 69 0.10 0.63 3.78
C VAL A 69 0.39 1.57 2.62
N LEU A 70 -0.52 1.61 1.66
CA LEU A 70 -0.51 2.63 0.62
C LEU A 70 -1.28 3.85 1.13
N TYR A 71 -0.74 5.05 0.94
CA TYR A 71 -1.41 6.29 1.28
C TYR A 71 -1.69 7.08 0.01
N VAL A 72 -2.91 7.63 -0.09
CA VAL A 72 -3.33 8.55 -1.13
C VAL A 72 -3.67 9.87 -0.45
N GLY A 73 -2.73 10.82 -0.50
CA GLY A 73 -2.74 11.97 0.41
C GLY A 73 -2.72 11.49 1.87
N GLU A 74 -3.76 11.85 2.63
CA GLU A 74 -3.90 11.42 4.04
C GLU A 74 -4.70 10.12 4.22
N ILE A 75 -5.30 9.58 3.16
CA ILE A 75 -6.11 8.37 3.24
C ILE A 75 -5.21 7.14 3.21
N SER A 76 -5.26 6.34 4.29
CA SER A 76 -4.55 5.07 4.37
C SER A 76 -5.36 3.92 3.77
N ILE A 77 -4.72 3.10 2.96
CA ILE A 77 -5.27 1.91 2.31
C ILE A 77 -4.46 0.70 2.80
N PRO A 78 -4.84 0.09 3.93
CA PRO A 78 -4.08 -0.99 4.55
C PRO A 78 -4.37 -2.36 3.92
N HIS A 79 -5.47 -2.50 3.18
CA HIS A 79 -5.86 -3.77 2.58
C HIS A 79 -5.11 -3.97 1.27
N TYR A 80 -4.28 -5.01 1.20
CA TYR A 80 -3.61 -5.39 -0.03
C TYR A 80 -3.55 -6.89 -0.23
N LYS A 81 -3.27 -7.30 -1.47
CA LYS A 81 -2.97 -8.67 -1.85
C LYS A 81 -1.69 -8.69 -2.67
N TRP A 82 -0.89 -9.73 -2.47
CA TRP A 82 0.18 -10.08 -3.40
C TRP A 82 -0.43 -10.66 -4.67
N VAL A 83 -0.01 -10.13 -5.83
CA VAL A 83 -0.52 -10.57 -7.15
C VAL A 83 0.53 -11.44 -7.84
N SER A 84 1.78 -10.97 -7.85
CA SER A 84 2.96 -11.66 -8.38
C SER A 84 4.21 -11.01 -7.80
N GLU A 85 5.39 -11.54 -8.12
CA GLU A 85 6.69 -10.93 -7.75
C GLU A 85 6.68 -9.42 -7.99
N ASN A 86 7.02 -8.65 -6.95
CA ASN A 86 7.06 -7.18 -6.94
C ASN A 86 5.79 -6.45 -7.39
N ARG A 87 4.64 -7.14 -7.42
CA ARG A 87 3.34 -6.57 -7.79
C ARG A 87 2.30 -6.79 -6.71
N TYR A 88 1.70 -5.70 -6.26
CA TYR A 88 0.77 -5.68 -5.15
C TYR A 88 -0.48 -4.91 -5.51
N ARG A 89 -1.63 -5.39 -5.03
CA ARG A 89 -2.94 -4.78 -5.25
C ARG A 89 -3.50 -4.28 -3.93
N PHE A 90 -3.58 -2.98 -3.78
CA PHE A 90 -4.25 -2.29 -2.68
C PHE A 90 -5.72 -2.07 -3.02
N ILE A 91 -6.60 -2.17 -2.03
CA ILE A 91 -8.05 -2.09 -2.23
C ILE A 91 -8.63 -1.01 -1.31
N ALA A 92 -9.15 0.06 -1.92
CA ALA A 92 -9.85 1.13 -1.24
C ALA A 92 -11.36 0.93 -1.35
N PHE A 93 -11.98 0.47 -0.26
CA PHE A 93 -13.44 0.35 -0.16
C PHE A 93 -14.12 1.71 0.10
N ASP A 94 -13.43 2.62 0.78
CA ASP A 94 -13.90 3.99 1.03
C ASP A 94 -13.36 4.97 -0.04
N PHE A 95 -13.49 4.57 -1.30
CA PHE A 95 -12.85 5.27 -2.42
C PHE A 95 -13.46 6.65 -2.73
N GLN A 96 -14.68 6.92 -2.24
CA GLN A 96 -15.36 8.21 -2.38
C GLN A 96 -14.58 9.36 -1.71
N ASN A 97 -13.72 9.03 -0.75
CA ASN A 97 -12.84 9.99 -0.07
C ASN A 97 -11.49 10.19 -0.77
N LEU A 98 -11.18 9.43 -1.83
CA LEU A 98 -9.96 9.60 -2.60
C LEU A 98 -10.08 10.82 -3.52
N ARG A 99 -9.03 11.64 -3.57
CA ARG A 99 -8.99 12.85 -4.38
C ARG A 99 -7.97 12.71 -5.49
N GLU A 100 -8.39 12.97 -6.72
CA GLU A 100 -7.53 13.03 -7.90
C GLU A 100 -6.33 13.97 -7.71
N GLY A 101 -5.17 13.59 -8.25
CA GLY A 101 -3.95 14.41 -8.27
C GLY A 101 -3.17 14.49 -6.95
N VAL A 102 -3.67 13.92 -5.85
CA VAL A 102 -2.93 13.90 -4.58
C VAL A 102 -1.74 12.93 -4.64
N PRO A 103 -0.65 13.17 -3.89
CA PRO A 103 0.51 12.29 -3.91
C PRO A 103 0.21 10.89 -3.36
N ILE A 104 0.95 9.90 -3.85
CA ILE A 104 0.93 8.54 -3.33
C ILE A 104 2.18 8.31 -2.49
N PHE A 105 1.99 7.75 -1.30
CA PHE A 105 3.06 7.33 -0.41
C PHE A 105 2.95 5.85 -0.08
N LEU A 106 4.07 5.26 0.29
CA LEU A 106 4.15 3.90 0.84
C LEU A 106 4.68 3.99 2.26
N GLY A 107 4.14 3.22 3.19
CA GLY A 107 4.52 3.32 4.59
C GLY A 107 4.19 2.07 5.41
N TRP A 108 4.50 2.14 6.70
CA TRP A 108 4.11 1.13 7.68
C TRP A 108 2.93 1.62 8.54
N PRO A 109 2.04 0.72 8.97
CA PRO A 109 0.85 1.08 9.74
C PRO A 109 1.26 1.69 11.08
N GLY A 110 0.57 2.77 11.46
CA GLY A 110 0.85 3.49 12.71
C GLY A 110 2.17 4.27 12.75
N ARG A 111 2.92 4.35 11.63
CA ARG A 111 4.20 5.05 11.52
C ARG A 111 4.20 6.08 10.38
N PRO A 112 3.39 7.15 10.47
CA PRO A 112 3.29 8.16 9.41
C PRO A 112 4.63 8.83 9.06
N GLU A 113 5.56 8.92 10.01
CA GLU A 113 6.92 9.45 9.83
C GLU A 113 7.80 8.59 8.92
N THR A 114 7.43 7.33 8.71
CA THR A 114 8.14 6.39 7.82
C THR A 114 7.55 6.33 6.42
N ARG A 115 6.57 7.19 6.10
CA ARG A 115 6.01 7.30 4.75
C ARG A 115 7.10 7.74 3.78
N VAL A 116 7.26 6.96 2.72
CA VAL A 116 8.13 7.27 1.59
C VAL A 116 7.25 7.81 0.47
N GLU A 117 7.50 9.05 0.06
CA GLU A 117 6.83 9.66 -1.08
C GLU A 117 7.25 8.95 -2.38
N THR A 118 6.26 8.62 -3.20
CA THR A 118 6.51 8.10 -4.55
C THR A 118 6.49 9.24 -5.56
N ARG A 119 7.02 9.01 -6.76
CA ARG A 119 6.87 9.97 -7.87
C ARG A 119 5.43 10.07 -8.42
N PHE A 120 4.51 9.26 -7.92
CA PHE A 120 3.16 9.10 -8.48
C PHE A 120 2.14 9.94 -7.73
N ARG A 121 1.10 10.33 -8.48
CA ARG A 121 -0.11 10.97 -7.97
C ARG A 121 -1.29 10.09 -8.31
N TYR A 122 -2.26 10.04 -7.41
CA TYR A 122 -3.45 9.24 -7.61
C TYR A 122 -4.23 9.73 -8.82
N ARG A 123 -4.57 8.77 -9.69
CA ARG A 123 -5.49 8.94 -10.81
C ARG A 123 -6.32 7.70 -10.99
N LEU A 124 -7.63 7.85 -11.06
CA LEU A 124 -8.58 6.81 -11.38
C LEU A 124 -8.55 6.54 -12.89
N GLY A 125 -8.11 5.35 -13.27
CA GLY A 125 -8.21 4.87 -14.64
C GLY A 125 -9.66 4.61 -15.04
N ALA A 126 -9.88 4.39 -16.34
CA ALA A 126 -11.20 4.03 -16.84
C ALA A 126 -11.75 2.79 -16.13
N PRO A 127 -13.07 2.72 -15.88
CA PRO A 127 -13.68 1.57 -15.23
C PRO A 127 -13.47 0.29 -16.05
N SER A 128 -13.19 -0.81 -15.36
CA SER A 128 -13.05 -2.14 -15.95
C SER A 128 -13.96 -3.11 -15.21
N ILE A 129 -14.75 -3.89 -15.95
CA ILE A 129 -15.68 -4.89 -15.40
C ILE A 129 -14.89 -6.17 -15.11
N ASP A 130 -14.98 -6.70 -13.88
CA ASP A 130 -14.46 -8.01 -13.45
C ASP A 130 -15.63 -8.99 -13.17
#